data_AF-A0A060CHF8-F1
#
_entry.id   AF-A0A060CHF8-F1
#
_cell.length_a   1.000
_cell.length_b   1.000
_cell.length_c   1.000
_cell.angle_alpha   90.00
_cell.angle_beta   90.00
_cell.angle_gamma   90.00
#
_symmetry.space_group_name_H-M   'P 1'
#
loop_
_entity.id
_entity.type
_entity.pdbx_description
1 polymer ?
#
loop_
_entity_poly.entity_id
_entity_poly.type
_entity_poly.pdbx_seq_one_letter_code
_entity_poly.pdbx_strand_id
1 'polypeptide(L)'
;MFQRLLAENHRIHGVVASILGDAPILFQEMALVKPSFVGTEKPWHQDNAYFSVTPLDAILGVWIALDDAGVENGCMHVIPGGHEMGSLRHHHTSDCEILPGRIDSGQVRPVPVPAGGALFLRVAAAPDAAEPQPTTPPGPAIPLSGEMERD
;
A
#
# COMPACT_ATOMS: atom_id res chain seq x y z
N MET A 1 12.46 7.69 -13.43
CA MET A 1 11.34 8.62 -13.72
C MET A 1 10.42 8.74 -12.51
N PHE A 2 10.05 7.62 -11.86
CA PHE A 2 9.23 7.58 -10.65
C PHE A 2 9.93 8.06 -9.38
N GLN A 3 11.24 7.79 -9.23
CA GLN A 3 12.03 8.31 -8.11
C GLN A 3 11.88 9.82 -7.92
N ARG A 4 11.81 10.55 -9.03
CA ARG A 4 11.61 12.00 -9.04
C ARG A 4 10.24 12.41 -8.50
N LEU A 5 9.20 11.62 -8.78
CA LEU A 5 7.86 11.89 -8.29
C LEU A 5 7.80 11.74 -6.77
N LEU A 6 8.39 10.69 -6.20
CA LEU A 6 8.35 10.47 -4.76
C LEU A 6 9.37 11.32 -4.00
N ALA A 7 10.57 11.51 -4.54
CA ALA A 7 11.67 12.20 -3.86
C ALA A 7 11.75 13.73 -4.10
N GLU A 8 11.06 14.28 -5.10
CA GLU A 8 11.11 15.72 -5.40
C GLU A 8 9.73 16.41 -5.36
N ASN A 9 8.63 15.67 -5.19
CA ASN A 9 7.30 16.28 -5.14
C ASN A 9 7.01 16.86 -3.76
N HIS A 10 7.07 18.19 -3.66
CA HIS A 10 6.83 18.92 -2.41
C HIS A 10 5.48 18.62 -1.75
N ARG A 11 4.45 18.22 -2.52
CA ARG A 11 3.13 17.90 -1.95
C ARG A 11 3.16 16.57 -1.20
N ILE A 12 3.81 15.56 -1.79
CA ILE A 12 4.00 14.25 -1.17
C ILE A 12 4.89 14.41 0.06
N HIS A 13 6.06 15.07 -0.08
CA HIS A 13 6.97 15.32 1.03
C HIS A 13 6.28 16.08 2.18
N GLY A 14 5.49 17.11 1.86
CA GLY A 14 4.76 17.87 2.89
C GLY A 14 3.77 17.02 3.68
N VAL A 15 3.02 16.14 3.00
CA VAL A 15 2.10 15.21 3.67
C VAL A 15 2.87 14.19 4.52
N VAL A 16 3.89 13.55 3.96
CA VAL A 16 4.71 12.56 4.67
C VAL A 16 5.39 13.19 5.89
N ALA A 17 5.98 14.38 5.74
CA ALA A 17 6.59 15.12 6.83
C ALA A 17 5.60 15.43 7.94
N SER A 18 4.36 15.81 7.59
CA SER A 18 3.31 16.08 8.58
C SER A 18 2.90 14.83 9.38
N ILE A 19 3.06 13.63 8.81
CA ILE A 19 2.70 12.35 9.45
C ILE A 19 3.87 11.78 10.25
N LEU A 20 5.09 11.85 9.70
CA LEU A 20 6.30 11.32 10.34
C LEU A 20 6.84 12.27 11.43
N GLY A 21 6.60 13.57 11.30
CA GLY A 21 7.12 14.59 12.20
C GLY A 21 8.53 15.08 11.86
N ASP A 22 9.10 14.64 10.73
CA ASP A 22 10.45 15.01 10.28
C ASP A 22 10.53 15.10 8.75
N ALA A 23 11.65 15.58 8.22
CA ALA A 23 11.95 15.55 6.80
C ALA A 23 12.02 14.09 6.30
N PRO A 24 11.21 13.72 5.30
CA PRO A 24 11.23 12.35 4.79
C PRO A 24 12.34 12.16 3.75
N ILE A 25 12.98 11.00 3.79
CA ILE A 25 13.85 10.48 2.75
C ILE A 25 13.18 9.29 2.06
N LEU A 26 13.46 9.11 0.77
CA LEU A 26 12.96 7.97 0.03
C LEU A 26 13.76 6.72 0.43
N PHE A 27 13.10 5.75 1.04
CA PHE A 27 13.70 4.50 1.47
C PHE A 27 13.71 3.48 0.32
N GLN A 28 12.57 3.29 -0.34
CA GLN A 28 12.42 2.35 -1.45
C GLN A 28 11.29 2.79 -2.39
N GLU A 29 11.36 2.38 -3.66
CA GLU A 29 10.26 2.53 -4.63
C GLU A 29 10.03 1.25 -5.43
N MET A 30 8.79 1.03 -5.85
CA MET A 30 8.37 -0.10 -6.66
C MET A 30 7.19 0.27 -7.57
N ALA A 31 7.25 -0.15 -8.83
CA ALA A 31 6.07 -0.16 -9.69
C ALA A 31 5.39 -1.54 -9.58
N LEU A 32 4.16 -1.56 -9.10
CA LEU A 32 3.36 -2.75 -8.90
C LEU A 32 2.35 -2.85 -10.05
N VAL A 33 2.62 -3.69 -11.04
CA VAL A 33 1.70 -3.90 -12.16
C VAL A 33 0.78 -5.06 -11.83
N LYS A 34 -0.54 -4.82 -11.78
CA LYS A 34 -1.55 -5.88 -11.68
C LYS A 34 -2.23 -6.09 -13.04
N PRO A 35 -1.79 -7.06 -13.85
CA PRO A 35 -2.45 -7.36 -15.11
C PRO A 35 -3.85 -7.92 -14.87
N SER A 36 -4.80 -7.53 -15.73
CA SER A 36 -6.17 -8.05 -15.69
C SER A 36 -6.17 -9.58 -15.77
N PHE A 37 -7.06 -10.22 -15.02
CA PHE A 37 -7.32 -11.68 -15.01
C PHE A 37 -6.18 -12.59 -14.50
N VAL A 38 -4.94 -12.11 -14.41
CA VAL A 38 -3.76 -12.95 -14.08
C VAL A 38 -2.85 -12.36 -13.01
N GLY A 39 -3.28 -11.28 -12.35
CA GLY A 39 -2.59 -10.80 -11.15
C GLY A 39 -2.60 -11.84 -10.03
N THR A 40 -1.93 -11.54 -8.93
CA THR A 40 -2.03 -12.33 -7.69
C THR A 40 -2.35 -11.37 -6.54
N GLU A 41 -3.20 -11.80 -5.62
CA GLU A 41 -3.43 -11.10 -4.35
C GLU A 41 -2.10 -10.79 -3.64
N LYS A 42 -2.03 -9.62 -3.00
CA LYS A 42 -1.00 -9.37 -2.00
C LYS A 42 -1.59 -9.65 -0.62
N PRO A 43 -1.05 -10.63 0.11
CA PRO A 43 -1.60 -11.01 1.41
C PRO A 43 -1.55 -9.84 2.39
N TRP A 44 -2.33 -9.90 3.45
CA TRP A 44 -2.32 -8.91 4.52
C TRP A 44 -0.92 -8.76 5.11
N HIS A 45 -0.39 -7.54 5.13
CA HIS A 45 0.93 -7.26 5.68
C HIS A 45 1.00 -5.90 6.37
N GLN A 46 2.08 -5.69 7.10
CA GLN A 46 2.51 -4.37 7.55
C GLN A 46 3.84 -4.13 6.84
N ASP A 47 4.02 -3.00 6.16
CA ASP A 47 5.21 -2.76 5.33
C ASP A 47 6.50 -2.93 6.12
N ASN A 48 6.50 -2.51 7.40
CA ASN A 48 7.65 -2.67 8.27
C ASN A 48 8.07 -4.14 8.52
N ALA A 49 7.20 -5.12 8.28
CA ALA A 49 7.56 -6.54 8.34
C ALA A 49 8.61 -6.94 7.30
N TYR A 50 8.70 -6.21 6.18
CA TYR A 50 9.73 -6.42 5.16
C TYR A 50 11.07 -5.78 5.53
N PHE A 51 11.07 -4.69 6.31
CA PHE A 51 12.25 -3.85 6.51
C PHE A 51 12.86 -3.96 7.91
N SER A 52 12.09 -4.45 8.88
CA SER A 52 12.54 -4.56 10.29
C SER A 52 13.05 -3.24 10.88
N VAL A 53 12.50 -2.09 10.45
CA VAL A 53 12.91 -0.78 10.96
C VAL A 53 12.28 -0.50 12.32
N THR A 54 13.05 0.16 13.19
CA THR A 54 12.62 0.55 14.54
C THR A 54 12.85 2.05 14.72
N PRO A 55 11.88 2.81 15.26
CA PRO A 55 10.54 2.38 15.68
C PRO A 55 9.61 2.00 14.51
N LEU A 56 8.53 1.26 14.79
CA LEU A 56 7.58 0.77 13.78
C LEU A 56 6.91 1.89 12.96
N ASP A 57 6.90 3.12 13.49
CA ASP A 57 6.30 4.29 12.85
C ASP A 57 7.29 5.14 12.05
N ALA A 58 8.53 4.65 11.89
CA ALA A 58 9.58 5.35 11.15
C ALA A 58 9.38 5.31 9.64
N ILE A 59 8.66 4.31 9.12
CA ILE A 59 8.35 4.17 7.70
C ILE A 59 6.88 4.51 7.44
N LEU A 60 6.63 5.22 6.35
CA LEU A 60 5.31 5.46 5.78
C LEU A 60 5.28 5.04 4.31
N GLY A 61 4.34 4.17 3.96
CA GLY A 61 4.06 3.81 2.57
C GLY A 61 3.24 4.89 1.87
N VAL A 62 3.64 5.23 0.65
CA VAL A 62 2.93 6.10 -0.29
C VAL A 62 2.56 5.24 -1.49
N TRP A 63 1.27 5.01 -1.68
CA TRP A 63 0.74 4.25 -2.81
C TRP A 63 -0.01 5.20 -3.74
N ILE A 64 0.42 5.30 -4.99
CA ILE A 64 -0.11 6.21 -6.00
C ILE A 64 -0.76 5.38 -7.09
N ALA A 65 -2.05 5.62 -7.34
CA ALA A 65 -2.78 4.98 -8.43
C ALA A 65 -2.37 5.64 -9.75
N LEU A 66 -1.74 4.91 -10.68
CA LEU A 66 -1.49 5.45 -12.04
C LEU A 66 -2.71 5.30 -12.95
N ASP A 67 -3.57 4.33 -12.63
CA ASP A 67 -4.90 4.11 -13.21
C ASP A 67 -5.97 4.15 -12.11
N ASP A 68 -7.24 4.28 -12.49
CA ASP A 68 -8.35 4.19 -11.53
C ASP A 68 -8.29 2.83 -10.82
N ALA A 69 -8.28 2.86 -9.49
CA ALA A 69 -8.28 1.68 -8.65
C ALA A 69 -9.57 1.61 -7.84
N GLY A 70 -10.53 0.83 -8.33
CA GLY A 70 -11.77 0.44 -7.66
C GLY A 70 -11.69 -0.92 -6.98
N VAL A 71 -12.78 -1.32 -6.33
CA VAL A 71 -12.90 -2.63 -5.66
C VAL A 71 -12.72 -3.76 -6.66
N GLU A 72 -13.25 -3.55 -7.85
CA GLU A 72 -13.29 -4.48 -8.97
C GLU A 72 -11.96 -4.68 -9.69
N ASN A 73 -10.99 -3.76 -9.54
CA ASN A 73 -9.71 -3.85 -10.23
C ASN A 73 -8.48 -3.68 -9.32
N GLY A 74 -8.66 -3.84 -8.00
CA GLY A 74 -7.55 -4.09 -7.09
C GLY A 74 -7.18 -2.93 -6.16
N CYS A 75 -8.13 -2.06 -5.78
CA CYS A 75 -7.88 -1.00 -4.81
C CYS A 75 -7.41 -1.54 -3.46
N MET A 76 -6.58 -0.78 -2.74
CA MET A 76 -6.08 -1.19 -1.42
C MET A 76 -7.23 -1.46 -0.43
N HIS A 77 -7.02 -2.42 0.45
CA HIS A 77 -7.87 -2.71 1.59
C HIS A 77 -7.10 -2.41 2.87
N VAL A 78 -7.73 -1.68 3.78
CA VAL A 78 -7.10 -1.22 5.02
C VAL A 78 -7.98 -1.52 6.23
N ILE A 79 -7.36 -1.50 7.41
CA ILE A 79 -8.07 -1.50 8.69
C ILE A 79 -7.89 -0.11 9.29
N PRO A 80 -8.95 0.71 9.41
CA PRO A 80 -8.87 1.99 10.11
C PRO A 80 -8.33 1.80 11.53
N GLY A 81 -7.32 2.59 11.92
CA GLY A 81 -6.63 2.42 13.21
C GLY A 81 -5.68 1.21 13.27
N GLY A 82 -5.52 0.44 12.20
CA GLY A 82 -4.74 -0.80 12.21
C GLY A 82 -3.24 -0.62 12.54
N HIS A 83 -2.70 0.58 12.36
CA HIS A 83 -1.33 0.94 12.76
C HIS A 83 -1.15 1.01 14.29
N GLU A 84 -2.23 1.11 15.06
CA GLU A 84 -2.21 1.11 16.52
C GLU A 84 -2.15 -0.30 17.12
N MET A 85 -2.32 -1.34 16.30
CA MET A 85 -2.25 -2.74 16.74
C MET A 85 -0.82 -3.22 17.07
N GLY A 86 0.19 -2.35 16.87
CA GLY A 86 1.60 -2.71 16.97
C GLY A 86 2.05 -3.65 15.86
N SER A 87 3.20 -4.30 16.05
CA SER A 87 3.68 -5.33 15.12
C SER A 87 2.88 -6.62 15.34
N LEU A 88 2.07 -6.99 14.35
CA LEU A 88 1.48 -8.30 14.26
C LEU A 88 2.55 -9.33 13.89
N ARG A 89 2.23 -10.61 14.06
CA ARG A 89 3.11 -11.71 13.66
C ARG A 89 2.88 -12.04 12.20
N HIS A 90 3.96 -12.25 11.47
CA HIS A 90 3.95 -12.61 10.06
C HIS A 90 4.56 -13.98 9.81
N HIS A 91 4.11 -14.64 8.75
CA HIS A 91 4.80 -15.73 8.08
C HIS A 91 5.71 -15.13 7.00
N HIS A 92 7.01 -15.36 7.10
CA HIS A 92 7.99 -14.86 6.15
C HIS A 92 8.32 -15.98 5.15
N THR A 93 7.66 -15.96 3.99
CA THR A 93 7.97 -16.85 2.85
C THR A 93 8.49 -16.01 1.70
N SER A 94 7.79 -15.99 0.57
CA SER A 94 8.01 -15.03 -0.51
C SER A 94 7.43 -13.64 -0.18
N ASP A 95 6.43 -13.59 0.71
CA ASP A 95 5.82 -12.38 1.23
C ASP A 95 5.84 -12.42 2.77
N CYS A 96 5.55 -11.27 3.40
CA CYS A 96 5.42 -11.15 4.85
C CYS A 96 3.93 -11.13 5.23
N GLU A 97 3.27 -12.28 5.19
CA GLU A 97 1.82 -12.40 5.44
C GLU A 97 1.50 -12.40 6.94
N ILE A 98 0.56 -11.57 7.39
CA ILE A 98 0.02 -11.59 8.76
C ILE A 98 -0.63 -12.95 9.02
N LEU A 99 -0.33 -13.55 10.18
CA LEU A 99 -0.88 -14.86 10.52
C LEU A 99 -2.43 -14.91 10.46
N PRO A 100 -3.01 -16.05 10.04
CA PRO A 100 -4.46 -16.22 10.00
C PRO A 100 -5.15 -15.91 11.33
N GLY A 101 -6.36 -15.34 11.25
CA GLY A 101 -7.18 -14.99 12.41
C GLY A 101 -6.71 -13.74 13.18
N ARG A 102 -5.73 -13.00 12.66
CA ARG A 102 -5.30 -11.69 13.21
C ARG A 102 -6.00 -10.49 12.58
N ILE A 103 -6.69 -10.73 11.47
CA ILE A 103 -7.45 -9.72 10.74
C ILE A 103 -8.94 -10.00 10.96
N ASP A 104 -9.65 -9.02 11.50
CA ASP A 104 -11.10 -9.03 11.58
C ASP A 104 -11.69 -8.46 10.28
N SER A 105 -12.32 -9.32 9.47
CA SER A 105 -12.93 -8.92 8.20
C SER A 105 -14.03 -7.87 8.38
N GLY A 106 -14.67 -7.76 9.55
CA GLY A 106 -15.66 -6.73 9.84
C GLY A 106 -15.09 -5.31 9.88
N GLN A 107 -13.77 -5.18 10.09
CA GLN A 107 -13.07 -3.88 10.16
C GLN A 107 -12.40 -3.47 8.85
N VAL A 108 -12.29 -4.39 7.89
CA VAL A 108 -11.66 -4.13 6.60
C VAL A 108 -12.50 -3.14 5.79
N ARG A 109 -11.84 -2.16 5.19
CA ARG A 109 -12.45 -1.17 4.30
C ARG A 109 -11.69 -1.12 2.98
N PRO A 110 -12.36 -1.31 1.82
CA PRO A 110 -11.76 -0.99 0.54
C PRO A 110 -11.56 0.52 0.43
N VAL A 111 -10.50 0.92 -0.26
CA VAL A 111 -10.19 2.33 -0.49
C VAL A 111 -10.01 2.55 -2.00
N PRO A 112 -11.10 2.79 -2.74
CA PRO A 112 -11.00 3.19 -4.13
C PRO A 112 -10.26 4.51 -4.29
N VAL A 113 -9.34 4.58 -5.26
CA VAL A 113 -8.52 5.75 -5.54
C VAL A 113 -8.51 5.99 -7.05
N PRO A 114 -8.95 7.17 -7.55
CA PRO A 114 -8.87 7.48 -8.97
C PRO A 114 -7.42 7.67 -9.42
N ALA A 115 -7.17 7.58 -10.72
CA ALA A 115 -5.85 7.83 -11.32
C ALA A 115 -5.27 9.18 -10.87
N GLY A 116 -3.99 9.16 -10.47
CA GLY A 116 -3.27 10.29 -9.88
C GLY A 116 -3.54 10.52 -8.39
N GLY A 117 -4.50 9.81 -7.79
CA GLY A 117 -4.73 9.81 -6.35
C GLY A 117 -3.64 9.04 -5.60
N ALA A 118 -3.50 9.32 -4.30
CA ALA A 118 -2.52 8.69 -3.43
C ALA A 118 -3.11 8.29 -2.08
N LEU A 119 -2.64 7.16 -1.55
CA LEU A 119 -2.91 6.66 -0.22
C LEU A 119 -1.62 6.66 0.60
N PHE A 120 -1.70 7.13 1.84
CA PHE A 120 -0.59 7.14 2.79
C PHE A 120 -0.93 6.16 3.91
N LEU A 121 -0.12 5.14 4.11
CA LEU A 121 -0.49 3.98 4.94
C LEU A 121 0.72 3.36 5.66
N ARG A 122 0.44 2.65 6.76
CA ARG A 122 1.41 1.84 7.52
C ARG A 122 1.05 0.35 7.56
N VAL A 123 -0.19 0.00 7.21
CA VAL A 123 -0.75 -1.36 7.19
C VAL A 123 -1.72 -1.46 6.04
N ALA A 124 -1.58 -2.47 5.18
CA ALA A 124 -2.57 -2.76 4.15
C ALA A 124 -2.48 -4.18 3.58
N ALA A 125 -3.53 -4.55 2.85
CA ALA A 125 -3.49 -5.59 1.83
C ALA A 125 -3.92 -4.99 0.50
N ALA A 126 -3.51 -5.59 -0.60
CA ALA A 126 -4.12 -5.32 -1.89
C ALA A 126 -4.92 -6.57 -2.28
N PRO A 127 -6.23 -6.46 -2.55
CA PRO A 127 -7.07 -7.59 -2.87
C PRO A 127 -6.60 -8.26 -4.16
N ASP A 128 -7.18 -9.44 -4.39
CA ASP A 128 -6.89 -10.35 -5.49
C ASP A 128 -6.85 -9.68 -6.87
N ALA A 129 -6.29 -10.39 -7.85
CA ALA A 129 -6.49 -10.00 -9.24
C ALA A 129 -7.98 -9.83 -9.50
N ALA A 130 -8.37 -8.64 -9.96
CA ALA A 130 -9.70 -8.28 -10.40
C ALA A 130 -10.60 -9.50 -10.67
N GLU A 131 -11.57 -9.80 -9.79
CA GLU A 131 -12.64 -10.71 -10.21
C GLU A 131 -13.32 -10.05 -11.43
N PRO A 132 -13.41 -10.74 -12.58
CA PRO A 132 -13.88 -10.11 -13.79
C PRO A 132 -15.37 -9.71 -13.64
N GLN A 133 -15.65 -8.40 -13.66
CA GLN A 133 -17.01 -7.89 -13.80
C GLN A 133 -17.56 -8.22 -15.21
N PRO A 134 -18.81 -8.69 -15.35
CA PRO A 134 -19.35 -9.18 -16.61
C PRO A 134 -19.62 -8.11 -17.69
N THR A 135 -19.49 -6.82 -17.38
CA THR A 135 -19.98 -5.74 -18.26
C THR A 135 -18.92 -4.77 -18.79
N THR A 136 -17.66 -4.86 -18.34
CA THR A 136 -16.52 -4.15 -18.95
C THR A 136 -15.24 -4.86 -18.52
N PRO A 137 -14.28 -5.18 -19.42
CA PRO A 137 -13.01 -5.73 -18.96
C PRO A 137 -12.34 -4.69 -18.05
N PRO A 138 -12.02 -5.00 -16.78
CA PRO A 138 -11.29 -4.07 -15.94
C PRO A 138 -9.92 -3.85 -16.60
N GLY A 139 -9.61 -2.61 -16.93
CA GLY A 139 -8.26 -2.24 -17.34
C GLY A 139 -7.26 -2.62 -16.24
N PRO A 140 -5.97 -2.82 -16.57
CA PRO A 140 -4.98 -3.10 -15.55
C PRO A 140 -4.95 -1.97 -14.52
N ALA A 141 -4.85 -2.30 -13.24
CA ALA A 141 -4.50 -1.32 -12.23
C ALA A 141 -2.97 -1.31 -12.10
N ILE A 142 -2.36 -0.16 -12.37
CA ILE A 142 -0.92 0.00 -12.22
C ILE A 142 -0.66 1.01 -11.10
N PRO A 143 -0.47 0.56 -9.86
CA PRO A 143 0.06 1.44 -8.85
C PRO A 143 1.58 1.59 -8.88
N LEU A 144 2.01 2.77 -8.46
CA LEU A 144 3.36 3.00 -7.97
C LEU A 144 3.32 3.01 -6.44
N SER A 145 4.12 2.20 -5.77
CA SER A 145 4.33 2.25 -4.33
C SER A 145 5.72 2.77 -4.02
N GLY A 146 5.85 3.57 -2.97
CA GLY A 146 7.15 3.90 -2.40
C GLY A 146 7.07 4.00 -0.89
N GLU A 147 8.14 3.58 -0.23
CA GLU A 147 8.30 3.73 1.21
C GLU A 147 9.21 4.93 1.48
N MET A 148 8.76 5.80 2.38
CA MET A 148 9.55 6.93 2.87
C MET A 148 9.81 6.77 4.36
N GLU A 149 11.02 7.08 4.79
CA GLU A 149 11.44 7.03 6.19
C GLU A 149 11.84 8.43 6.69
N ARG A 150 11.97 8.60 8.00
CA ARG A 150 12.59 9.80 8.60
C ARG A 150 14.09 9.80 8.35
N ASP A 151 14.68 10.98 8.15
CA ASP A 151 16.14 11.17 8.14
C ASP A 151 16.77 10.82 9.52
#